data_AF-A0A7S0R8N2-F1
#
_entry.id   AF-A0A7S0R8N2-F1
#
_cell.length_a   1.000
_cell.length_b   1.000
_cell.length_c   1.000
_cell.angle_alpha   90.00
_cell.angle_beta   90.00
_cell.angle_gamma   90.00
#
_symmetry.space_group_name_H-M   'P 1'
#
loop_
_entity.id
_entity.type
_entity.pdbx_description
1 polymer ?
#
loop_
_entity_poly.entity_id
_entity_poly.type
_entity_poly.pdbx_seq_one_letter_code
_entity_poly.pdbx_strand_id
1 'polypeptide(L)'
;QVVQRGRWGYKRLVSKFGETILQQDGELDRARLRTMMSQDASFRRQLNGATHLPIACEMAVQVFQLWRRGERVVVLDAPLLFEAGLNRLTATVVTVSCSAATQVARLVQRDGMAADGAQRMIDCQMPLEL
;
A
#
# COMPACT_ATOMS: atom_id res chain seq x y z
N GLN A 1 8.55 -3.86 3.59
CA GLN A 1 9.50 -3.84 4.73
C GLN A 1 8.82 -3.57 6.08
N VAL A 2 7.86 -2.64 6.20
CA VAL A 2 7.24 -2.29 7.52
C VAL A 2 6.37 -3.41 8.13
N VAL A 3 5.77 -4.26 7.31
CA VAL A 3 4.88 -5.36 7.73
C VAL A 3 5.55 -6.74 7.74
N GLN A 4 6.87 -6.82 7.56
CA GLN A 4 7.59 -8.10 7.66
C GLN A 4 7.61 -8.63 9.10
N ARG A 5 7.65 -9.96 9.23
CA ARG A 5 7.72 -10.64 10.53
C ARG A 5 8.83 -10.04 11.41
N GLY A 6 8.47 -9.70 12.65
CA GLY A 6 9.37 -9.05 13.61
C GLY A 6 9.35 -7.52 13.61
N ARG A 7 8.82 -6.86 12.57
CA ARG A 7 8.67 -5.40 12.55
C ARG A 7 7.43 -4.94 13.31
N TRP A 8 7.42 -3.66 13.69
CA TRP A 8 6.31 -3.06 14.44
C TRP A 8 4.97 -3.18 13.70
N GLY A 9 4.99 -2.97 12.37
CA GLY A 9 3.79 -3.12 11.53
C GLY A 9 3.19 -4.52 11.62
N TYR A 10 4.02 -5.57 11.52
CA TYR A 10 3.59 -6.95 11.68
C TYR A 10 2.92 -7.20 13.04
N LYS A 11 3.58 -6.83 14.14
CA LYS A 11 3.05 -7.05 15.50
C LYS A 11 1.70 -6.35 15.72
N ARG A 12 1.55 -5.12 15.21
CA ARG A 12 0.30 -4.37 15.32
C ARG A 12 -0.83 -4.97 14.48
N LEU A 13 -0.51 -5.49 13.30
CA LEU A 13 -1.47 -6.18 12.44
C LEU A 13 -1.95 -7.49 13.08
N VAL A 14 -1.03 -8.34 13.53
CA VAL A 14 -1.38 -9.60 14.20
C VAL A 14 -2.16 -9.35 15.49
N SER A 15 -1.79 -8.32 16.27
CA SER A 15 -2.54 -7.95 17.47
C SER A 15 -3.97 -7.47 17.19
N LYS A 16 -4.23 -6.85 16.02
CA LYS A 16 -5.55 -6.31 15.67
C LYS A 16 -6.44 -7.31 14.95
N PHE A 17 -5.87 -8.09 14.03
CA PHE A 17 -6.61 -8.96 13.12
C PHE A 17 -6.40 -10.46 13.44
N GLY A 18 -5.59 -10.76 14.45
CA GLY A 18 -5.28 -12.12 14.86
C GLY A 18 -4.43 -12.87 13.84
N GLU A 19 -4.42 -14.19 13.95
CA GLU A 19 -3.68 -15.08 13.04
C GLU A 19 -4.39 -15.27 11.69
N THR A 20 -5.59 -14.69 11.52
CA THR A 20 -6.37 -14.82 10.27
C THR A 20 -5.69 -14.20 9.05
N ILE A 21 -4.73 -13.30 9.26
CA ILE A 21 -3.94 -12.63 8.23
C ILE A 21 -2.59 -13.33 7.95
N LEU A 22 -2.32 -14.46 8.62
CA LEU A 22 -1.07 -15.20 8.52
C LEU A 22 -1.24 -16.46 7.66
N GLN A 23 -0.17 -16.84 6.98
CA GLN A 23 0.04 -18.15 6.38
C GLN A 23 0.48 -19.16 7.45
N GLN A 24 0.49 -20.45 7.10
CA GLN A 24 0.87 -21.53 8.02
C GLN A 24 2.32 -21.43 8.51
N ASP A 25 3.19 -20.77 7.75
CA ASP A 25 4.58 -20.49 8.11
C ASP A 25 4.73 -19.28 9.07
N GLY A 26 3.64 -18.56 9.34
CA GLY A 26 3.61 -17.34 10.15
C GLY A 26 4.01 -16.07 9.40
N GLU A 27 4.12 -16.09 8.08
CA GLU A 27 4.25 -14.88 7.25
C GLU A 27 2.88 -14.27 6.94
N LEU A 28 2.85 -13.00 6.54
CA LEU A 28 1.60 -12.35 6.16
C LEU A 28 1.06 -12.88 4.83
N ASP A 29 -0.19 -13.33 4.83
CA ASP A 29 -0.90 -13.69 3.63
C ASP A 29 -1.35 -12.42 2.87
N ARG A 30 -0.50 -11.98 1.95
CA ARG A 30 -0.76 -10.77 1.15
C ARG A 30 -1.96 -10.90 0.23
N ALA A 31 -2.22 -12.11 -0.30
CA ALA A 31 -3.36 -12.34 -1.18
C ALA A 31 -4.66 -12.22 -0.38
N ARG A 32 -4.71 -12.86 0.80
CA ARG A 32 -5.86 -12.77 1.70
C ARG A 32 -6.08 -11.35 2.24
N LEU A 33 -5.01 -10.67 2.66
CA LEU A 33 -5.08 -9.26 3.07
C LEU A 33 -5.65 -8.38 1.97
N ARG A 34 -5.22 -8.57 0.72
CA ARG A 34 -5.72 -7.81 -0.44
C ARG A 34 -7.22 -8.05 -0.67
N THR A 35 -7.69 -9.29 -0.54
CA THR A 35 -9.12 -9.63 -0.64
C THR A 35 -9.91 -9.03 0.51
N MET A 36 -9.41 -9.07 1.75
CA MET A 36 -10.07 -8.45 2.90
C MET A 36 -10.15 -6.93 2.76
N MET A 37 -9.07 -6.28 2.29
CA MET A 37 -9.05 -4.84 2.05
C MET A 37 -10.03 -4.40 0.94
N SER A 38 -10.27 -5.24 -0.07
CA SER A 38 -11.20 -4.92 -1.15
C SER A 38 -12.66 -5.17 -0.77
N GLN A 39 -12.94 -6.11 0.12
CA GLN A 39 -14.30 -6.45 0.56
C GLN A 39 -14.78 -5.59 1.73
N ASP A 40 -13.90 -5.21 2.65
CA ASP A 40 -14.27 -4.50 3.88
C ASP A 40 -13.58 -3.12 3.96
N ALA A 41 -14.37 -2.07 3.76
CA ALA A 41 -13.92 -0.69 3.86
C ALA A 41 -13.53 -0.29 5.29
N SER A 42 -14.16 -0.87 6.33
CA SER A 42 -13.80 -0.64 7.73
C SER A 42 -12.44 -1.28 8.04
N PHE A 43 -12.24 -2.52 7.63
CA PHE A 43 -10.95 -3.21 7.73
C PHE A 43 -9.85 -2.41 7.04
N ARG A 44 -10.08 -1.97 5.79
CA ARG A 44 -9.13 -1.14 5.02
C ARG A 44 -8.80 0.16 5.75
N ARG A 45 -9.77 0.90 6.28
CA ARG A 45 -9.53 2.13 7.05
C ARG A 45 -8.71 1.87 8.31
N GLN A 46 -9.00 0.80 9.05
CA GLN A 46 -8.28 0.45 10.26
C GLN A 46 -6.83 0.03 9.96
N LEU A 47 -6.63 -0.75 8.90
CA LEU A 47 -5.33 -1.18 8.41
C LEU A 47 -4.48 0.02 7.98
N ASN A 48 -5.07 0.87 7.14
CA ASN A 48 -4.47 2.10 6.65
C ASN A 48 -4.10 3.00 7.83
N GLY A 49 -5.02 3.30 8.74
CA GLY A 49 -4.76 4.12 9.92
C GLY A 49 -3.67 3.56 10.84
N ALA A 50 -3.55 2.23 10.94
CA ALA A 50 -2.49 1.60 11.73
C ALA A 50 -1.12 1.63 11.04
N THR A 51 -1.07 1.74 9.71
CA THR A 51 0.15 1.59 8.92
C THR A 51 0.69 2.91 8.36
N HIS A 52 -0.15 3.93 8.12
CA HIS A 52 0.24 5.20 7.50
C HIS A 52 1.33 5.94 8.27
N LEU A 53 1.14 6.19 9.56
CA LEU A 53 2.10 6.95 10.36
C LEU A 53 3.48 6.26 10.45
N PRO A 54 3.57 4.95 10.77
CA PRO A 54 4.86 4.24 10.76
C PRO A 54 5.53 4.20 9.39
N ILE A 55 4.76 3.98 8.31
CA ILE A 55 5.32 3.98 6.95
C ILE A 55 5.87 5.36 6.63
N ALA A 56 5.13 6.43 6.94
CA ALA A 56 5.58 7.80 6.71
C ALA A 56 6.85 8.15 7.52
N CYS A 57 6.93 7.73 8.78
CA CYS A 57 8.13 7.91 9.59
C CYS A 57 9.34 7.16 9.00
N GLU A 58 9.18 5.90 8.61
CA GLU A 58 10.24 5.10 7.98
C GLU A 58 10.70 5.71 6.66
N MET A 59 9.76 6.17 5.82
CA MET A 59 10.10 6.85 4.57
C MET A 59 10.84 8.17 4.82
N ALA A 60 10.43 8.97 5.80
CA ALA A 60 11.13 10.21 6.16
C ALA A 60 12.56 9.94 6.65
N VAL A 61 12.77 8.89 7.44
CA VAL A 61 14.11 8.46 7.88
C VAL A 61 14.97 8.05 6.68
N GLN A 62 14.43 7.28 5.74
CA GLN A 62 15.16 6.88 4.53
C GLN A 62 15.53 8.08 3.64
N VAL A 63 14.59 9.01 3.45
CA VAL A 63 14.84 10.26 2.72
C VAL A 63 15.96 11.06 3.39
N PHE A 64 15.92 11.21 4.72
CA PHE A 64 16.97 11.92 5.46
C PHE A 64 18.34 11.24 5.34
N GLN A 65 18.39 9.92 5.35
CA GLN A 65 19.65 9.17 5.15
C GLN A 65 20.23 9.38 3.75
N LEU A 66 19.39 9.38 2.71
CA LEU A 66 19.82 9.64 1.33
C LEU A 66 20.29 11.09 1.17
N TRP A 67 19.57 12.04 1.76
CA TRP A 67 19.98 13.44 1.79
C TRP A 67 21.35 13.62 2.46
N ARG A 68 21.60 12.94 3.59
CA ARG A 68 22.90 12.93 4.26
C ARG A 68 24.04 12.34 3.42
N ARG A 69 23.73 11.44 2.48
CA ARG A 69 24.70 10.87 1.54
C ARG A 69 25.01 11.79 0.36
N GLY A 70 24.31 12.92 0.23
CA GLY A 70 24.48 13.87 -0.86
C GLY A 70 23.66 13.53 -2.11
N GLU A 71 22.69 12.61 -2.00
CA GLU A 71 21.79 12.29 -3.10
C GLU A 71 20.92 13.51 -3.44
N ARG A 72 20.91 13.89 -4.72
CA ARG A 72 20.22 15.10 -5.19
C ARG A 72 18.75 14.86 -5.51
N VAL A 73 18.40 13.61 -5.86
CA VAL A 73 17.04 13.23 -6.28
C VAL A 73 16.66 11.94 -5.56
N VAL A 74 15.50 11.95 -4.91
CA VAL A 74 14.91 10.78 -4.27
C VAL A 74 13.51 10.58 -4.85
N VAL A 75 13.25 9.40 -5.40
CA VAL A 75 11.94 9.04 -5.95
C VAL A 75 11.21 8.21 -4.90
N LEU A 76 10.06 8.72 -4.44
CA LEU A 76 9.17 8.01 -3.53
C LEU A 76 8.09 7.30 -4.34
N ASP A 77 8.21 5.97 -4.44
CA ASP A 77 7.16 5.12 -4.99
C ASP A 77 6.16 4.75 -3.88
N ALA A 78 5.01 5.42 -3.87
CA ALA A 78 3.96 5.22 -2.89
C ALA A 78 2.59 5.17 -3.56
N PRO A 79 1.93 4.00 -3.64
CA PRO A 79 0.59 3.88 -4.23
C PRO A 79 -0.50 4.62 -3.44
N LEU A 80 -0.23 4.96 -2.17
CA LEU A 80 -1.12 5.72 -1.28
C LEU A 80 -0.49 7.06 -0.87
N LEU A 81 0.13 7.76 -1.83
CA LEU A 81 0.89 8.98 -1.58
C LEU A 81 0.05 10.04 -0.85
N PHE A 82 -1.20 10.23 -1.27
CA PHE A 82 -2.08 11.26 -0.74
C PHE A 82 -2.75 10.82 0.56
N GLU A 83 -3.20 9.57 0.62
CA GLU A 83 -3.86 8.99 1.80
C GLU A 83 -2.90 8.91 2.99
N ALA A 84 -1.60 8.68 2.72
CA ALA A 84 -0.55 8.71 3.73
C ALA A 84 -0.04 10.12 4.07
N GLY A 85 -0.50 11.17 3.36
CA GLY A 85 -0.01 12.54 3.52
C GLY A 85 1.45 12.74 3.11
N LEU A 86 2.02 11.80 2.36
CA LEU A 86 3.41 11.82 1.90
C LEU A 86 3.66 12.88 0.82
N ASN A 87 2.60 13.32 0.14
CA ASN A 87 2.64 14.45 -0.79
C ASN A 87 3.22 15.73 -0.16
N ARG A 88 3.14 15.88 1.17
CA ARG A 88 3.74 17.01 1.91
C ARG A 88 5.27 16.94 2.00
N LEU A 89 5.85 15.76 1.81
CA LEU A 89 7.29 15.53 1.82
C LEU A 89 7.92 15.59 0.41
N THR A 90 7.09 15.67 -0.64
CA THR A 90 7.54 15.68 -2.03
C THR A 90 7.43 17.07 -2.64
N ALA A 91 8.49 17.53 -3.29
CA ALA A 91 8.46 18.80 -4.04
C ALA A 91 7.69 18.68 -5.37
N THR A 92 7.70 17.49 -5.99
CA THR A 92 7.02 17.23 -7.26
C THR A 92 6.31 15.89 -7.17
N VAL A 93 5.06 15.85 -7.64
CA VAL A 93 4.25 14.64 -7.72
C VAL A 93 4.10 14.27 -9.19
N VAL A 94 4.46 13.03 -9.53
CA VAL A 94 4.31 12.47 -10.87
C VAL A 94 3.30 11.33 -10.80
N THR A 95 2.19 11.46 -11.51
CA THR A 95 1.15 10.43 -11.60
C THR A 95 1.24 9.76 -12.96
N VAL A 96 1.28 8.42 -12.97
CA VAL A 96 1.19 7.62 -14.19
C VAL A 96 -0.24 7.09 -14.29
N SER A 97 -0.96 7.48 -15.35
CA SER A 97 -2.35 7.07 -15.58
C SER A 97 -2.49 6.24 -16.86
N CYS A 98 -3.54 5.43 -16.90
CA CYS A 98 -4.01 4.73 -18.08
C CYS A 98 -5.52 4.47 -17.96
N SER A 99 -6.19 4.13 -19.07
CA SER A 99 -7.63 3.87 -19.06
C SER A 99 -8.00 2.73 -18.10
N ALA A 100 -9.20 2.79 -17.52
CA ALA A 100 -9.70 1.74 -16.62
C ALA A 100 -9.65 0.35 -17.27
N ALA A 101 -10.00 0.24 -18.56
CA ALA A 101 -9.88 -1.00 -19.32
C ALA A 101 -8.45 -1.55 -19.36
N THR A 102 -7.45 -0.67 -19.52
CA THR A 102 -6.03 -1.06 -19.50
C THR A 102 -5.59 -1.54 -18.13
N GLN A 103 -6.07 -0.90 -17.05
CA GLN A 103 -5.75 -1.30 -15.68
C GLN A 103 -6.30 -2.70 -15.38
N VAL A 104 -7.57 -2.96 -15.72
CA VAL A 104 -8.21 -4.26 -15.54
C VAL A 104 -7.47 -5.34 -16.33
N ALA A 105 -7.20 -5.10 -17.61
CA ALA A 105 -6.50 -6.07 -18.46
C ALA A 105 -5.13 -6.46 -17.88
N ARG A 106 -4.36 -5.48 -17.39
CA ARG A 106 -3.05 -5.72 -16.77
C ARG A 106 -3.15 -6.46 -15.44
N LEU A 107 -4.13 -6.14 -14.60
CA LEU A 107 -4.37 -6.83 -13.33
C LEU A 107 -4.76 -8.29 -13.54
N VAL A 108 -5.67 -8.56 -14.48
CA VAL A 108 -6.09 -9.92 -14.83
C VAL A 108 -4.89 -10.72 -15.36
N GLN A 109 -4.12 -10.15 -16.29
CA GLN A 109 -2.97 -10.84 -16.89
C GLN A 109 -1.84 -11.11 -15.90
N ARG A 110 -1.52 -10.15 -15.02
CA ARG A 110 -0.40 -10.25 -14.07
C ARG A 110 -0.73 -11.11 -12.86
N ASP A 111 -1.91 -10.88 -12.27
CA ASP A 111 -2.26 -11.43 -10.96
C ASP A 111 -3.25 -12.61 -11.07
N GLY A 112 -3.68 -12.99 -12.28
CA GLY A 112 -4.60 -14.12 -12.51
C GLY A 112 -6.00 -13.90 -11.92
N MET A 113 -6.38 -12.64 -11.69
CA MET A 113 -7.62 -12.28 -11.00
C MET A 113 -8.82 -12.27 -11.97
N ALA A 114 -10.03 -12.50 -11.46
CA ALA A 114 -11.24 -12.25 -12.23
C ALA A 114 -11.42 -10.74 -12.49
N ALA A 115 -11.98 -10.38 -13.65
CA ALA A 115 -12.18 -8.98 -14.05
C ALA A 115 -12.95 -8.17 -12.99
N ASP A 116 -14.00 -8.73 -12.40
CA ASP A 116 -14.77 -8.08 -11.32
C ASP A 116 -13.92 -7.80 -10.07
N GLY A 117 -12.99 -8.71 -9.75
CA GLY A 117 -12.07 -8.54 -8.63
C GLY A 117 -11.05 -7.44 -8.90
N ALA A 118 -10.55 -7.35 -10.14
CA ALA A 118 -9.67 -6.28 -10.58
C ALA A 118 -10.37 -4.92 -10.54
N GLN A 119 -11.64 -4.84 -10.98
CA GLN A 119 -12.42 -3.60 -10.92
C GLN A 119 -12.63 -3.12 -9.47
N ARG A 120 -13.03 -4.01 -8.56
CA ARG A 120 -13.19 -3.66 -7.13
C ARG A 120 -11.89 -3.15 -6.51
N MET A 121 -10.74 -3.64 -6.95
CA MET A 121 -9.45 -3.14 -6.49
C MET A 121 -9.15 -1.74 -6.98
N ILE A 122 -9.50 -1.42 -8.24
CA ILE A 122 -9.37 -0.08 -8.80
C ILE A 122 -10.28 0.89 -8.04
N ASP A 123 -11.53 0.49 -7.79
CA ASP A 123 -12.53 1.29 -7.07
C ASP A 123 -12.15 1.55 -5.60
N CYS A 124 -11.18 0.80 -5.05
CA CYS A 124 -10.66 1.02 -3.71
C CYS A 124 -9.65 2.18 -3.62
N GLN A 125 -9.20 2.72 -4.76
CA GLN A 125 -8.25 3.83 -4.85
C GLN A 125 -8.97 5.12 -5.24
N MET A 126 -8.28 6.25 -5.13
CA MET A 126 -8.84 7.50 -5.66
C MET A 126 -9.04 7.41 -7.18
N PRO A 127 -10.19 7.86 -7.70
CA PRO A 127 -10.43 7.86 -9.13
C PRO A 127 -9.44 8.77 -9.84
N LEU A 128 -8.93 8.32 -10.99
CA LEU A 128 -7.99 9.06 -11.82
C LEU A 128 -8.68 10.14 -12.68
N GLU A 129 -9.98 9.98 -12.92
CA GLU A 129 -10.83 10.93 -13.64
C GLU A 129 -11.82 11.53 -12.62
N LEU A 130 -11.96 12.86 -12.65
CA LEU A 130 -12.88 13.65 -11.81
C LEU A 130 -14.31 13.58 -12.34
#